data_AF-A0A952WHH3-F1
#
_entry.id   AF-A0A952WHH3-F1
#
_cell.length_a   1.000
_cell.length_b   1.000
_cell.length_c   1.000
_cell.angle_alpha   90.00
_cell.angle_beta   90.00
_cell.angle_gamma   90.00
#
_symmetry.space_group_name_H-M   'P 1'
#
loop_
_entity.id
_entity.type
_entity.pdbx_description
1 polymer ?
#
loop_
_entity_poly.entity_id
_entity_poly.type
_entity_poly.pdbx_seq_one_letter_code
_entity_poly.pdbx_strand_id
1 'polypeptide(L)'
;MNSVASNTNPDQTRAARGKLGFVMLFATVAAFGVAVGVAALLGADSVTLGVALLAIAIGSLATLGPVIMKFGRESFGVAVMFAGAARMILALGVCYAAREMAPDLNSRALFLGVGSAALVLMVVEVWTSIRILSAMERERASHPDDTQRKAA
;
A
#
# COMPACT_ATOMS: atom_id res chain seq x y z
N MET A 1 -16.41 29.63 -2.88
CA MET A 1 -15.48 28.50 -2.65
C MET A 1 -14.15 28.85 -3.31
N ASN A 2 -13.28 29.56 -2.60
CA ASN A 2 -11.97 29.90 -3.12
C ASN A 2 -11.06 28.69 -2.92
N SER A 3 -10.76 28.00 -4.02
CA SER A 3 -9.77 26.93 -4.05
C SER A 3 -8.45 27.51 -3.55
N VAL A 4 -8.12 27.20 -2.29
CA VAL A 4 -6.85 27.55 -1.66
C VAL A 4 -5.78 26.76 -2.41
N ALA A 5 -5.22 27.36 -3.46
CA ALA A 5 -4.04 26.85 -4.13
C ALA A 5 -2.91 26.88 -3.09
N SER A 6 -2.66 25.73 -2.44
CA SER A 6 -1.56 25.62 -1.49
C SER A 6 -0.28 25.97 -2.24
N ASN A 7 0.42 27.02 -1.81
CA ASN A 7 1.70 27.46 -2.37
C ASN A 7 2.84 26.49 -1.99
N THR A 8 2.55 25.20 -1.96
CA THR A 8 3.52 24.13 -1.81
C THR A 8 4.33 24.10 -3.08
N ASN A 9 5.61 24.46 -2.96
CA ASN A 9 6.56 24.39 -4.05
C ASN A 9 6.48 22.98 -4.68
N PRO A 10 6.12 22.84 -5.98
CA PRO A 10 5.88 21.54 -6.62
C PRO A 10 7.04 20.57 -6.44
N ASP A 11 8.25 21.07 -6.23
CA ASP A 11 9.45 20.28 -5.98
C ASP A 11 9.41 19.50 -4.65
N GLN A 12 8.81 20.04 -3.60
CA GLN A 12 8.70 19.35 -2.31
C GLN A 12 7.73 18.17 -2.36
N THR A 13 6.62 18.30 -3.09
CA THR A 13 5.65 17.20 -3.25
C THR A 13 6.21 16.05 -4.08
N ARG A 14 7.06 16.34 -5.07
CA ARG A 14 7.76 15.31 -5.88
C ARG A 14 8.76 14.52 -5.06
N ALA A 15 9.58 15.19 -4.25
CA ALA A 15 10.59 14.53 -3.41
C ALA A 15 9.96 13.60 -2.36
N ALA A 16 8.85 14.00 -1.73
CA ALA A 16 8.13 13.18 -0.76
C ALA A 16 7.52 11.93 -1.42
N ARG A 17 6.94 12.08 -2.63
CA ARG A 17 6.36 10.97 -3.40
C ARG A 17 7.42 9.95 -3.85
N GLY A 18 8.61 10.41 -4.26
CA GLY A 18 9.72 9.53 -4.64
C GLY A 18 10.19 8.65 -3.48
N LYS A 19 10.35 9.22 -2.28
CA LYS A 19 10.70 8.45 -1.08
C LYS A 19 9.64 7.42 -0.71
N LEU A 20 8.37 7.78 -0.83
CA LEU A 20 7.26 6.85 -0.60
C LEU A 20 7.31 5.66 -1.56
N GLY A 21 7.50 5.92 -2.86
CA GLY A 21 7.61 4.86 -3.86
C GLY A 21 8.73 3.86 -3.55
N PHE A 22 9.88 4.34 -3.08
CA PHE A 22 10.99 3.48 -2.70
C PHE A 22 10.69 2.63 -1.46
N VAL A 23 10.09 3.22 -0.42
CA VAL A 23 9.66 2.48 0.79
C VAL A 23 8.66 1.39 0.43
N MET A 24 7.69 1.71 -0.43
CA MET A 24 6.69 0.73 -0.89
C MET A 24 7.32 -0.39 -1.71
N LEU A 25 8.29 -0.08 -2.58
CA LEU A 25 9.01 -1.11 -3.35
C LEU A 25 9.71 -2.12 -2.42
N PHE A 26 10.42 -1.64 -1.40
CA PHE A 26 11.06 -2.52 -0.41
C PHE A 26 10.03 -3.34 0.38
N ALA A 27 8.92 -2.71 0.76
CA ALA A 27 7.82 -3.40 1.45
C ALA A 27 7.25 -4.53 0.58
N THR A 28 7.05 -4.29 -0.71
CA THR A 28 6.59 -5.28 -1.68
C THR A 28 7.56 -6.45 -1.81
N VAL A 29 8.86 -6.17 -1.94
CA VAL A 29 9.89 -7.23 -2.01
C VAL A 29 9.92 -8.05 -0.72
N ALA A 30 9.85 -7.42 0.45
CA ALA A 30 9.79 -8.11 1.73
C ALA A 30 8.53 -8.97 1.84
N ALA A 31 7.38 -8.47 1.38
CA ALA A 31 6.12 -9.20 1.38
C ALA A 31 6.16 -10.43 0.46
N PHE A 32 6.80 -10.35 -0.71
CA PHE A 32 7.06 -11.52 -1.54
C PHE A 32 7.87 -12.59 -0.79
N GLY A 33 8.93 -12.17 -0.08
CA GLY A 33 9.71 -13.07 0.76
C GLY A 33 8.87 -13.72 1.86
N VAL A 34 7.98 -12.96 2.51
CA VAL A 34 7.07 -13.49 3.53
C VAL A 34 6.09 -14.49 2.94
N ALA A 35 5.49 -14.21 1.79
CA ALA A 35 4.57 -15.14 1.14
C ALA A 35 5.23 -16.46 0.78
N VAL A 36 6.40 -16.39 0.15
CA VAL A 36 7.18 -17.59 -0.21
C VAL A 36 7.60 -18.34 1.05
N GLY A 37 8.13 -17.64 2.05
CA GLY A 37 8.56 -18.26 3.30
C GLY A 37 7.42 -18.98 4.02
N VAL A 38 6.28 -18.30 4.22
CA VAL A 38 5.12 -18.89 4.90
C VAL A 38 4.52 -20.03 4.09
N ALA A 39 4.36 -19.88 2.77
CA ALA A 39 3.82 -20.94 1.93
C ALA A 39 4.76 -22.16 1.86
N ALA A 40 6.07 -21.95 1.73
CA ALA A 40 7.06 -23.02 1.72
C ALA A 40 7.09 -23.79 3.06
N LEU A 41 7.02 -23.08 4.19
CA LEU A 41 6.93 -23.69 5.53
C LEU A 41 5.67 -24.54 5.70
N LEU A 42 4.61 -24.26 4.96
CA LEU A 42 3.36 -25.02 4.94
C LEU A 42 3.34 -26.12 3.87
N GLY A 43 4.47 -26.39 3.21
CA GLY A 43 4.59 -27.45 2.21
C GLY A 43 3.96 -27.11 0.87
N ALA A 44 3.99 -25.84 0.45
CA ALA A 44 3.62 -25.46 -0.91
C ALA A 44 4.59 -26.06 -1.93
N ASP A 45 4.05 -26.59 -3.03
CA ASP A 45 4.82 -26.94 -4.22
C ASP A 45 5.17 -25.69 -5.05
N SER A 46 6.01 -25.85 -6.06
CA SER A 46 6.47 -24.75 -6.92
C SER A 46 5.31 -24.05 -7.65
N VAL A 47 4.25 -24.79 -7.98
CA VAL A 47 3.07 -24.24 -8.67
C VAL A 47 2.29 -23.34 -7.72
N THR A 48 1.99 -23.81 -6.50
CA THR A 48 1.31 -23.02 -5.47
C THR A 48 2.12 -21.76 -5.12
N LEU A 49 3.44 -21.87 -5.00
CA LEU A 49 4.32 -20.72 -4.79
C LEU A 49 4.24 -19.72 -5.95
N GLY A 50 4.28 -20.18 -7.20
CA GLY A 50 4.15 -19.32 -8.37
C GLY A 50 2.82 -18.56 -8.40
N VAL A 51 1.72 -19.24 -8.04
CA VAL A 51 0.39 -18.61 -7.94
C VAL A 51 0.33 -17.59 -6.81
N ALA A 52 0.91 -17.89 -5.64
CA ALA A 52 0.96 -16.96 -4.53
C ALA A 52 1.71 -15.66 -4.90
N LEU A 53 2.85 -15.80 -5.60
CA LEU A 53 3.61 -14.67 -6.13
C LEU A 53 2.78 -13.87 -7.14
N LEU A 54 2.11 -14.54 -8.08
CA LEU A 54 1.27 -13.88 -9.08
C LEU A 54 0.13 -13.10 -8.42
N ALA A 55 -0.53 -13.66 -7.41
CA ALA A 55 -1.60 -13.00 -6.67
C ALA A 55 -1.12 -11.71 -5.99
N ILE A 56 0.06 -11.73 -5.36
CA ILE A 56 0.66 -10.54 -4.74
C ILE A 56 1.07 -9.52 -5.79
N ALA A 57 1.62 -9.96 -6.92
CA ALA A 57 1.99 -9.06 -8.02
C ALA A 57 0.77 -8.32 -8.57
N ILE A 58 -0.32 -9.03 -8.84
CA ILE A 58 -1.59 -8.44 -9.31
C ILE A 58 -2.17 -7.51 -8.25
N GLY A 59 -2.25 -7.94 -7.00
CA GLY A 59 -2.72 -7.09 -5.90
C GLY A 59 -1.87 -5.83 -5.73
N SER A 60 -0.55 -5.92 -5.95
CA SER A 60 0.36 -4.79 -5.85
C SER A 60 0.07 -3.71 -6.90
N LEU A 61 -0.61 -4.01 -8.01
CA LEU A 61 -1.03 -2.99 -8.98
C LEU A 61 -2.00 -1.98 -8.37
N ALA A 62 -2.81 -2.38 -7.39
CA ALA A 62 -3.69 -1.45 -6.68
C ALA A 62 -2.93 -0.40 -5.87
N THR A 63 -1.66 -0.64 -5.49
CA THR A 63 -0.81 0.37 -4.82
C THR A 63 -0.57 1.61 -5.68
N LEU A 64 -0.69 1.47 -7.02
CA LEU A 64 -0.43 2.56 -7.95
C LEU A 64 -1.59 3.57 -7.99
N GLY A 65 -2.78 3.18 -7.51
CA GLY A 65 -3.97 4.03 -7.50
C GLY A 65 -3.72 5.41 -6.89
N PRO A 66 -3.26 5.52 -5.63
CA PRO A 66 -2.96 6.81 -4.98
C PRO A 66 -1.84 7.62 -5.64
N VAL A 67 -0.95 6.96 -6.40
CA VAL A 67 0.13 7.65 -7.12
C VAL A 67 -0.40 8.27 -8.41
N ILE A 68 -1.28 7.56 -9.12
CA ILE A 68 -1.88 7.99 -10.39
C ILE A 68 -2.98 9.04 -10.13
N MET A 69 -3.80 8.81 -9.12
CA MET A 69 -4.88 9.72 -8.74
C MET A 69 -4.28 10.89 -7.94
N LYS A 70 -4.41 12.11 -8.48
CA LYS A 70 -3.88 13.35 -7.88
C LYS A 70 -4.69 13.78 -6.65
N PHE A 71 -4.74 12.95 -5.61
CA PHE A 71 -5.45 13.24 -4.37
C PHE A 71 -4.82 14.45 -3.65
N GLY A 72 -5.67 15.23 -2.99
CA GLY A 72 -5.24 16.31 -2.10
C GLY A 72 -4.52 15.77 -0.87
N ARG A 73 -3.75 16.63 -0.17
CA ARG A 73 -2.99 16.24 1.04
C ARG A 73 -3.89 15.60 2.11
N GLU A 74 -5.12 16.09 2.25
CA GLU A 74 -6.09 15.65 3.26
C GLU A 74 -6.67 14.25 2.96
N SER A 75 -6.87 13.90 1.68
CA SER A 75 -7.45 12.62 1.29
C SER A 75 -6.41 11.55 0.94
N PHE A 76 -5.12 11.90 0.91
CA PHE A 76 -4.05 10.97 0.54
C PHE A 76 -3.97 9.75 1.49
N GLY A 77 -4.04 9.96 2.80
CA GLY A 77 -4.00 8.86 3.78
C GLY A 77 -5.16 7.88 3.60
N VAL A 78 -6.37 8.40 3.36
CA VAL A 78 -7.56 7.58 3.08
C VAL A 78 -7.40 6.81 1.77
N ALA A 79 -6.88 7.44 0.73
CA ALA A 79 -6.62 6.78 -0.55
C ALA A 79 -5.60 5.64 -0.41
N VAL A 80 -4.54 5.81 0.39
CA VAL A 80 -3.57 4.74 0.68
C VAL A 80 -4.24 3.58 1.41
N MET A 81 -5.08 3.84 2.41
CA MET A 81 -5.82 2.77 3.11
C MET A 81 -6.76 2.01 2.16
N PHE A 82 -7.51 2.72 1.31
CA PHE A 82 -8.37 2.08 0.31
C PHE A 82 -7.57 1.25 -0.69
N ALA A 83 -6.42 1.74 -1.15
CA ALA A 83 -5.53 0.99 -2.04
C ALA A 83 -4.96 -0.27 -1.36
N GLY A 84 -4.64 -0.20 -0.08
CA GLY A 84 -4.23 -1.36 0.73
C GLY A 84 -5.33 -2.42 0.86
N ALA A 85 -6.56 -1.99 1.15
CA ALA A 85 -7.72 -2.89 1.20
C ALA A 85 -8.03 -3.50 -0.18
N ALA A 86 -8.01 -2.69 -1.25
CA ALA A 86 -8.22 -3.17 -2.61
C ALA A 86 -7.18 -4.21 -3.03
N ARG A 87 -5.90 -4.01 -2.67
CA ARG A 87 -4.84 -5.00 -2.87
C ARG A 87 -5.15 -6.33 -2.20
N MET A 88 -5.55 -6.30 -0.92
CA MET A 88 -5.88 -7.53 -0.19
C MET A 88 -7.01 -8.29 -0.88
N ILE A 89 -8.08 -7.57 -1.26
CA ILE A 89 -9.24 -8.16 -1.93
C ILE A 89 -8.83 -8.75 -3.29
N LEU A 90 -8.03 -8.02 -4.07
CA LEU A 90 -7.55 -8.52 -5.37
C LEU A 90 -6.65 -9.75 -5.23
N ALA A 91 -5.69 -9.72 -4.30
CA ALA A 91 -4.80 -10.85 -4.08
C ALA A 91 -5.57 -12.11 -3.63
N LEU A 92 -6.53 -11.96 -2.71
CA LEU A 92 -7.40 -13.06 -2.28
C LEU A 92 -8.33 -13.53 -3.40
N GLY A 93 -8.87 -12.62 -4.20
CA GLY A 93 -9.69 -12.96 -5.36
C GLY A 93 -8.92 -13.78 -6.40
N VAL A 94 -7.66 -13.42 -6.67
CA VAL A 94 -6.77 -14.21 -7.54
C VAL A 94 -6.50 -15.59 -6.93
N CYS A 95 -6.23 -15.68 -5.61
CA CYS A 95 -6.05 -16.97 -4.95
C CYS A 95 -7.29 -17.86 -5.08
N TYR A 96 -8.48 -17.28 -4.89
CA TYR A 96 -9.75 -17.98 -5.03
C TYR A 96 -9.97 -18.47 -6.47
N ALA A 97 -9.80 -17.59 -7.46
CA ALA A 97 -9.93 -17.95 -8.87
C ALA A 97 -8.93 -19.05 -9.28
N ALA A 98 -7.67 -18.94 -8.84
CA ALA A 98 -6.66 -19.95 -9.13
C ALA A 98 -6.98 -21.31 -8.49
N ARG A 99 -7.53 -21.30 -7.27
CA ARG A 99 -7.95 -22.52 -6.57
C ARG A 99 -9.13 -23.20 -7.27
N GLU A 100 -10.08 -22.45 -7.81
CA GLU A 100 -11.19 -23.00 -8.62
C GLU A 100 -10.69 -23.59 -9.94
N MET A 101 -9.70 -22.95 -10.58
CA MET A 101 -9.12 -23.45 -11.83
C MET A 101 -8.16 -24.64 -11.63
N ALA A 102 -7.54 -24.76 -10.46
CA ALA A 102 -6.58 -25.81 -10.12
C ALA A 102 -6.86 -26.37 -8.71
N PRO A 103 -7.76 -27.36 -8.59
CA PRO A 103 -8.15 -27.97 -7.31
C PRO A 103 -7.06 -28.78 -6.60
N ASP A 104 -5.87 -28.90 -7.17
CA ASP A 104 -4.72 -29.56 -6.55
C ASP A 104 -3.83 -28.57 -5.77
N LEU A 105 -4.03 -27.25 -5.93
CA LEU A 105 -3.25 -26.25 -5.21
C LEU A 105 -3.42 -26.37 -3.69
N ASN A 106 -2.34 -26.27 -2.94
CA ASN A 106 -2.41 -26.31 -1.48
C ASN A 106 -3.06 -25.03 -0.94
N SER A 107 -4.38 -25.04 -0.74
CA SER A 107 -5.17 -23.88 -0.32
C SER A 107 -4.63 -23.26 0.96
N ARG A 108 -4.26 -24.10 1.94
CA ARG A 108 -3.76 -23.60 3.23
C ARG A 108 -2.48 -22.79 3.03
N ALA A 109 -1.52 -23.32 2.27
CA ALA A 109 -0.27 -22.62 2.00
C ALA A 109 -0.48 -21.36 1.14
N LEU A 110 -1.35 -21.43 0.14
CA LEU A 110 -1.69 -20.31 -0.74
C LEU A 110 -2.31 -19.13 0.03
N PHE A 111 -3.42 -19.38 0.75
CA PHE A 111 -4.15 -18.31 1.43
C PHE A 111 -3.39 -17.77 2.64
N LEU A 112 -2.70 -18.60 3.42
CA LEU A 112 -1.89 -18.12 4.54
C LEU A 112 -0.64 -17.37 4.07
N GLY A 113 0.04 -17.86 3.03
CA GLY A 113 1.20 -17.17 2.46
C GLY A 113 0.84 -15.77 1.93
N VAL A 114 -0.18 -15.70 1.07
CA VAL A 114 -0.64 -14.43 0.50
C VAL A 114 -1.25 -13.52 1.58
N GLY A 115 -2.04 -14.07 2.49
CA GLY A 115 -2.64 -13.31 3.59
C GLY A 115 -1.59 -12.71 4.52
N SER A 116 -0.56 -13.46 4.92
CA SER A 116 0.54 -12.96 5.74
C SER A 116 1.32 -11.85 5.04
N ALA A 117 1.65 -12.02 3.76
CA ALA A 117 2.32 -10.99 2.99
C ALA A 117 1.49 -9.71 2.84
N ALA A 118 0.19 -9.86 2.59
CA ALA A 118 -0.70 -8.72 2.45
C ALA A 118 -0.88 -7.97 3.79
N LEU A 119 -0.90 -8.68 4.92
CA LEU A 119 -0.90 -8.09 6.25
C LEU A 119 0.39 -7.30 6.53
N VAL A 120 1.56 -7.86 6.19
CA VAL A 120 2.85 -7.15 6.33
C VAL A 120 2.84 -5.85 5.51
N LEU A 121 2.35 -5.90 4.27
CA LEU A 121 2.20 -4.69 3.46
C LEU A 121 1.27 -3.67 4.12
N MET A 122 0.11 -4.11 4.60
CA MET A 122 -0.85 -3.22 5.26
C MET A 122 -0.23 -2.52 6.47
N VAL A 123 0.55 -3.23 7.30
CA VAL A 123 1.26 -2.63 8.44
C VAL A 123 2.25 -1.56 7.97
N VAL A 124 3.04 -1.84 6.94
CA VAL A 124 4.01 -0.88 6.40
C VAL A 124 3.30 0.35 5.81
N GLU A 125 2.17 0.17 5.14
CA GLU A 125 1.38 1.27 4.58
C GLU A 125 0.78 2.17 5.65
N VAL A 126 0.19 1.58 6.69
CA VAL A 126 -0.38 2.31 7.82
C VAL A 126 0.72 3.09 8.52
N TRP A 127 1.85 2.44 8.82
CA TRP A 127 2.98 3.10 9.47
C TRP A 127 3.53 4.27 8.65
N THR A 128 3.68 4.08 7.34
CA THR A 128 4.16 5.11 6.41
C THR A 128 3.17 6.28 6.33
N SER A 129 1.87 5.98 6.28
CA SER A 129 0.80 6.99 6.25
C SER A 129 0.79 7.83 7.53
N ILE A 130 0.91 7.20 8.70
CA ILE A 130 1.00 7.90 9.99
C ILE A 130 2.22 8.83 10.00
N ARG A 131 3.40 8.35 9.58
CA ARG A 131 4.61 9.18 9.54
C ARG A 131 4.48 10.41 8.65
N ILE A 132 3.83 10.26 7.50
CA ILE A 132 3.58 11.40 6.60
C ILE A 132 2.63 12.39 7.24
N LEU A 133 1.52 11.92 7.83
CA LEU A 133 0.55 12.77 8.50
C LEU A 133 1.21 13.55 9.65
N SER A 134 1.97 12.86 10.52
CA SER A 134 2.69 13.51 11.61
C SER A 134 3.72 14.53 11.14
N ALA A 135 4.39 14.30 10.00
CA ALA A 135 5.32 15.29 9.44
C ALA A 135 4.57 16.56 8.96
N MET A 136 3.40 16.39 8.33
CA MET A 136 2.57 17.52 7.90
C MET A 136 1.99 18.31 9.08
N GLU A 137 1.59 17.63 10.16
CA GLU A 137 1.09 18.29 11.37
C GLU A 137 2.17 19.13 12.05
N ARG A 138 3.42 18.63 12.12
CA ARG A 138 4.57 19.38 12.65
C ARG A 138 4.88 20.64 11.84
N GLU A 139 4.83 20.53 10.51
CA GLU A 139 5.03 21.67 9.61
C GLU A 139 3.91 22.73 9.74
N ARG A 140 2.67 22.28 9.96
CA ARG A 140 1.54 23.18 10.23
C ARG A 140 1.68 23.89 11.57
N ALA A 141 2.13 23.18 12.60
CA ALA A 141 2.35 23.75 13.92
C ALA A 141 3.47 24.80 13.96
N SER A 142 4.44 24.75 13.05
CA SER A 142 5.52 25.74 12.99
C SER A 142 5.14 27.05 12.27
N HIS A 143 3.95 27.15 11.67
CA HIS A 143 3.46 28.36 10.98
C HIS A 143 2.05 28.79 11.47
N PRO A 144 1.89 29.12 12.77
CA PRO A 144 0.57 29.45 13.34
C PRO A 144 -0.05 30.74 12.77
N ASP A 145 0.77 31.75 12.46
CA ASP A 145 0.30 33.10 12.08
C ASP A 145 -0.46 33.17 10.75
N ASP A 146 -0.13 32.30 9.78
CA ASP A 146 -0.82 32.24 8.50
C ASP A 146 -2.25 31.68 8.60
N THR A 147 -2.57 31.01 9.70
CA THR A 147 -3.92 30.47 9.93
C THR A 147 -4.84 31.52 10.53
N GLN A 148 -4.32 32.38 11.41
CA GLN A 148 -5.10 33.49 11.98
C GLN A 148 -5.37 34.59 10.96
N ARG A 149 -4.39 34.90 10.08
CA ARG A 149 -4.57 35.88 9.00
C ARG A 149 -5.58 35.47 7.92
N LYS A 150 -5.95 34.19 7.85
CA LYS A 150 -6.94 33.65 6.90
C LYS A 150 -8.34 33.52 7.50
N ALA A 151 -8.46 33.62 8.83
CA ALA A 151 -9.72 33.55 9.56
C ALA A 151 -10.26 34.94 9.92
N ALA A 152 -9.42 35.98 9.88
CA ALA A 152 -9.78 37.39 9.94
C ALA A 152 -10.04 37.96 8.54
#